data_AF-A0A357CVC1-F1
#
_entry.id   AF-A0A357CVC1-F1
#
_cell.length_a   1.000
_cell.length_b   1.000
_cell.length_c   1.000
_cell.angle_alpha   90.00
_cell.angle_beta   90.00
_cell.angle_gamma   90.00
#
_symmetry.space_group_name_H-M   'P 1'
#
loop_
_entity.id
_entity.type
_entity.pdbx_description
1 polymer ?
#
loop_
_entity_poly.entity_id
_entity_poly.type
_entity_poly.pdbx_seq_one_letter_code
_entity_poly.pdbx_strand_id
1 'polypeptide(L)'
;NQLLVEMDGFGVNDGVIVIAATNRPDILDPALLRPGRFDRQVTVNYPDIKGRAEILKVHARNKPFESDVNLETIAKSTSGFTGADLSNLLNEAALLAARKGK
;
A
#
# COMPACT_ATOMS: atom_id res chain seq x y z
N ASN A 1 -18.53 -23.16 7.10
CA ASN A 1 -18.21 -21.96 6.27
C ASN A 1 -19.33 -20.93 6.34
N GLN A 2 -19.50 -20.24 7.48
CA GLN A 2 -20.57 -19.24 7.65
C GLN A 2 -20.39 -18.05 6.70
N LEU A 3 -19.16 -17.55 6.56
CA LEU A 3 -18.84 -16.43 5.67
C LEU A 3 -19.26 -16.68 4.21
N LEU A 4 -19.07 -17.91 3.71
CA LEU A 4 -19.49 -18.26 2.35
C LEU A 4 -21.01 -18.25 2.18
N VAL A 5 -21.74 -18.70 3.20
CA VAL A 5 -23.21 -18.72 3.20
C VAL A 5 -23.76 -17.29 3.21
N GLU A 6 -23.15 -16.39 3.98
CA GLU A 6 -23.53 -14.97 3.96
C GLU A 6 -23.18 -14.31 2.62
N MET A 7 -22.04 -14.65 2.01
CA MET A 7 -21.65 -14.10 0.69
C MET A 7 -22.56 -14.57 -0.45
N ASP A 8 -22.97 -15.85 -0.43
CA ASP A 8 -23.94 -16.39 -1.39
C ASP A 8 -25.38 -15.91 -1.11
N GLY A 9 -25.63 -15.37 0.10
CA GLY A 9 -26.92 -14.84 0.53
C GLY A 9 -27.22 -13.43 -0.02
N PHE A 10 -26.22 -12.73 -0.57
CA PHE A 10 -26.43 -11.44 -1.21
C PHE A 10 -26.83 -11.63 -2.68
N GLY A 11 -27.97 -11.04 -3.07
CA GLY A 11 -28.38 -10.93 -4.46
C GLY A 11 -27.54 -9.88 -5.21
N VAL A 12 -27.57 -9.92 -6.55
CA VAL A 12 -26.80 -9.01 -7.45
C VAL A 12 -27.07 -7.51 -7.19
N ASN A 13 -28.09 -7.14 -6.40
CA ASN A 13 -28.56 -5.77 -6.18
C ASN A 13 -28.62 -5.33 -4.71
N ASP A 14 -27.95 -5.99 -3.76
CA ASP A 14 -28.05 -5.63 -2.34
C ASP A 14 -27.25 -4.37 -1.95
N GLY A 15 -26.58 -3.71 -2.91
CA GLY A 15 -25.86 -2.44 -2.68
C GLY A 15 -24.62 -2.56 -1.78
N VAL A 16 -24.20 -3.78 -1.46
CA VAL A 16 -23.02 -4.08 -0.62
C VAL A 16 -21.82 -4.42 -1.50
N ILE A 17 -20.67 -3.81 -1.20
CA ILE A 17 -19.38 -4.13 -1.81
C ILE A 17 -18.47 -4.73 -0.74
N VAL A 18 -17.92 -5.91 -1.02
CA VAL A 18 -16.97 -6.59 -0.13
C VAL A 18 -15.56 -6.49 -0.70
N ILE A 19 -14.62 -5.99 0.10
CA ILE A 19 -13.19 -5.91 -0.24
C ILE A 19 -12.40 -6.70 0.81
N ALA A 20 -11.48 -7.55 0.36
CA ALA A 20 -10.56 -8.29 1.20
C ALA A 20 -9.11 -8.10 0.73
N ALA A 21 -8.15 -8.27 1.64
CA ALA A 21 -6.73 -8.20 1.36
C ALA A 21 -6.00 -9.37 2.02
N THR A 22 -5.03 -9.97 1.32
CA THR A 22 -4.16 -11.02 1.85
C THR A 22 -2.76 -10.88 1.27
N ASN A 23 -1.75 -11.23 2.07
CA ASN A 23 -0.36 -11.39 1.62
C ASN A 23 -0.02 -12.85 1.30
N ARG A 24 -0.97 -13.78 1.49
CA ARG A 24 -0.81 -15.21 1.22
C ARG A 24 -2.00 -15.75 0.41
N PRO A 25 -2.13 -15.36 -0.88
CA PRO A 25 -3.22 -15.86 -1.73
C PRO A 25 -3.12 -17.38 -1.97
N ASP A 26 -1.93 -17.96 -1.83
CA ASP A 26 -1.62 -19.38 -2.02
C ASP A 26 -2.31 -20.33 -1.03
N ILE A 27 -2.65 -19.85 0.17
CA ILE A 27 -3.30 -20.67 1.21
C ILE A 27 -4.80 -20.39 1.37
N LEU A 28 -5.37 -19.53 0.51
CA LEU A 28 -6.80 -19.26 0.57
C LEU A 28 -7.59 -20.50 0.19
N ASP A 29 -8.72 -20.73 0.87
CA ASP A 29 -9.70 -21.73 0.44
C ASP A 29 -10.16 -21.38 -0.99
N PRO A 30 -9.96 -22.27 -1.98
CA PRO A 30 -10.38 -22.02 -3.36
C PRO A 30 -11.87 -21.71 -3.51
N ALA A 31 -12.70 -22.11 -2.54
CA ALA A 31 -14.12 -21.76 -2.51
C ALA A 31 -14.34 -20.24 -2.45
N LEU A 32 -13.45 -19.47 -1.80
CA LEU A 32 -13.56 -18.00 -1.70
C LEU A 32 -13.37 -17.29 -3.04
N LEU A 33 -12.64 -17.91 -3.98
CA LEU A 33 -12.24 -17.31 -5.26
C LEU A 33 -13.18 -17.64 -6.43
N ARG A 34 -14.27 -18.39 -6.16
CA ARG A 34 -15.25 -18.75 -7.19
C ARG A 34 -16.09 -17.53 -7.61
N PRO A 35 -16.63 -17.53 -8.86
CA PRO A 35 -17.55 -16.50 -9.33
C PRO A 35 -18.67 -16.20 -8.32
N GLY A 36 -18.96 -14.90 -8.12
CA GLY A 36 -19.96 -14.45 -7.15
C GLY A 36 -19.43 -14.24 -5.72
N ARG A 37 -18.15 -14.51 -5.45
CA ARG A 37 -17.47 -14.25 -4.17
C ARG A 37 -16.31 -13.27 -4.38
N PHE A 38 -15.08 -13.62 -4.01
CA PHE A 38 -13.88 -12.84 -4.34
C PHE A 38 -13.37 -13.20 -5.74
N ASP A 39 -14.21 -12.99 -6.75
CA ASP A 39 -13.90 -13.34 -8.14
C ASP A 39 -13.03 -12.28 -8.86
N ARG A 40 -13.01 -11.03 -8.36
CA ARG A 40 -12.08 -9.99 -8.77
C ARG A 40 -10.84 -9.97 -7.88
N GLN A 41 -9.68 -10.21 -8.50
CA GLN A 41 -8.39 -10.19 -7.83
C GLN A 41 -7.54 -9.05 -8.40
N VAL A 42 -7.00 -8.21 -7.51
CA VAL A 42 -6.12 -7.10 -7.87
C VAL A 42 -4.80 -7.28 -7.13
N THR A 43 -3.74 -7.57 -7.87
CA THR A 43 -2.39 -7.71 -7.31
C THR A 43 -1.77 -6.34 -7.10
N VAL A 44 -1.37 -6.06 -5.86
CA VAL A 44 -0.61 -4.85 -5.51
C VAL A 44 0.88 -5.19 -5.54
N ASN A 45 1.58 -4.70 -6.56
CA ASN A 45 3.02 -4.89 -6.71
C ASN A 45 3.81 -3.80 -5.97
N TYR A 46 5.12 -4.02 -5.81
CA TYR A 46 6.03 -2.99 -5.37
C TYR A 46 5.97 -1.76 -6.27
N PRO A 47 6.07 -0.54 -5.72
CA PRO A 47 6.05 0.68 -6.51
C PRO A 47 7.29 0.78 -7.42
N ASP A 48 7.06 1.23 -8.64
CA ASP A 48 8.12 1.63 -9.56
C ASP A 48 8.75 2.98 -9.14
N ILE A 49 9.73 3.48 -9.90
CA ILE A 49 10.41 4.75 -9.55
C ILE A 49 9.41 5.90 -9.43
N LYS A 50 8.41 5.98 -10.32
CA LYS A 50 7.40 7.05 -10.29
C LYS A 50 6.50 6.90 -9.06
N GLY A 51 6.01 5.70 -8.78
CA GLY A 51 5.22 5.39 -7.61
C GLY A 51 5.95 5.72 -6.31
N ARG A 52 7.25 5.39 -6.22
CA ARG A 52 8.08 5.75 -5.06
C ARG A 52 8.21 7.27 -4.90
N ALA A 53 8.41 8.02 -5.98
CA ALA A 53 8.46 9.48 -5.92
C ALA A 53 7.14 10.08 -5.42
N GLU A 54 6.00 9.59 -5.90
CA GLU A 54 4.69 10.07 -5.45
C GLU A 54 4.38 9.70 -3.99
N ILE A 55 4.76 8.49 -3.56
CA ILE A 55 4.66 8.08 -2.15
C ILE A 55 5.53 9.00 -1.27
N LEU A 56 6.78 9.24 -1.66
CA LEU A 56 7.67 10.16 -0.95
C LEU A 56 7.06 11.56 -0.86
N LYS A 57 6.48 12.09 -1.95
CA LYS A 57 5.79 13.40 -1.96
C LYS A 57 4.64 13.45 -0.95
N VAL A 58 3.82 12.39 -0.86
CA VAL A 58 2.72 12.32 0.12
C VAL A 58 3.27 12.37 1.55
N HIS A 59 4.28 11.56 1.87
CA HIS A 59 4.88 11.52 3.20
C HIS A 59 5.77 12.74 3.53
N ALA A 60 6.11 13.55 2.52
CA ALA A 60 6.89 14.78 2.65
C ALA A 60 6.04 16.03 2.96
N ARG A 61 4.73 16.06 2.66
CA ARG A 61 3.91 17.30 2.64
C ARG A 61 3.99 18.20 3.88
N ASN A 62 4.24 17.64 5.06
CA ASN A 62 4.27 18.39 6.32
C ASN A 62 5.64 18.34 7.00
N LYS A 63 6.72 18.11 6.25
CA LYS A 63 8.09 18.07 6.78
C LYS A 63 8.91 19.21 6.16
N PRO A 64 9.75 19.90 6.94
CA PRO A 64 10.69 20.87 6.38
C PRO A 64 11.75 20.15 5.55
N PHE A 65 12.08 20.71 4.40
CA PHE A 65 13.15 20.24 3.53
C PHE A 65 14.06 21.42 3.17
N GLU A 66 15.38 21.17 3.17
CA GLU A 66 16.34 22.08 2.56
C GLU A 66 16.18 22.04 1.02
N SER A 67 16.53 23.12 0.32
CA SER A 67 16.29 23.28 -1.12
C SER A 67 17.06 22.30 -2.01
N ASP A 68 18.09 21.67 -1.47
CA ASP A 68 18.92 20.68 -2.14
C ASP A 68 18.34 19.26 -2.08
N VAL A 69 17.27 19.04 -1.30
CA VAL A 69 16.64 17.72 -1.21
C VAL A 69 15.74 17.45 -2.41
N ASN A 70 16.08 16.39 -3.17
CA ASN A 70 15.34 15.97 -4.35
C ASN A 70 14.75 14.56 -4.16
N LEU A 71 13.41 14.48 -4.08
CA LEU A 71 12.68 13.23 -3.83
C LEU A 71 12.76 12.26 -5.02
N GLU A 72 12.86 12.75 -6.25
CA GLU A 72 13.03 11.95 -7.44
C GLU A 72 14.39 11.22 -7.45
N THR A 73 15.44 11.84 -6.91
CA THR A 73 16.74 11.19 -6.72
C THR A 73 16.65 10.09 -5.67
N ILE A 74 15.98 10.33 -4.54
CA ILE A 74 15.77 9.34 -3.48
C ILE A 74 14.92 8.16 -4.00
N ALA A 75 13.92 8.43 -4.83
CA ALA A 75 13.10 7.38 -5.45
C ALA A 75 13.93 6.42 -6.31
N LYS A 76 14.99 6.90 -6.99
CA LYS A 76 15.89 6.06 -7.80
C LYS A 76 16.76 5.14 -6.95
N SER A 77 17.18 5.58 -5.75
CA SER A 77 18.05 4.79 -4.85
C SER A 77 17.29 3.82 -3.94
N THR A 78 15.96 3.82 -3.96
CA THR A 78 15.08 3.03 -3.06
C THR A 78 14.43 1.85 -3.78
N SER A 79 15.16 1.20 -4.68
CA SER A 79 14.64 0.01 -5.39
C SER A 79 14.21 -1.07 -4.39
N GLY A 80 13.03 -1.65 -4.60
CA GLY A 80 12.46 -2.67 -3.72
C GLY A 80 11.76 -2.14 -2.45
N PHE A 81 11.74 -0.82 -2.23
CA PHE A 81 11.04 -0.26 -1.06
C PHE A 81 9.53 -0.29 -1.25
N THR A 82 8.82 -0.69 -0.20
CA THR A 82 7.36 -0.52 -0.09
C THR A 82 6.99 0.91 0.31
N GLY A 83 5.70 1.23 0.29
CA GLY A 83 5.23 2.50 0.83
C GLY A 83 5.54 2.70 2.32
N ALA A 84 5.51 1.62 3.10
CA ALA A 84 5.88 1.65 4.51
C ALA A 84 7.37 1.97 4.70
N ASP A 85 8.24 1.37 3.89
CA ASP A 85 9.69 1.64 3.95
C ASP A 85 10.02 3.09 3.59
N LEU A 86 9.37 3.66 2.58
CA LEU A 86 9.54 5.06 2.19
C LEU A 86 9.03 6.03 3.26
N SER A 87 7.89 5.73 3.88
CA SER A 87 7.39 6.50 5.02
C SER A 87 8.39 6.46 6.18
N ASN A 88 8.92 5.27 6.48
CA ASN A 88 9.89 5.11 7.56
C ASN A 88 11.20 5.86 7.28
N LEU A 89 11.69 5.81 6.03
CA LEU A 89 12.88 6.55 5.59
C LEU A 89 12.76 8.05 5.90
N LEU A 90 11.63 8.68 5.57
CA LEU A 90 11.43 10.11 5.85
C LEU A 90 11.26 10.41 7.34
N ASN A 91 10.69 9.48 8.11
CA ASN A 91 10.57 9.65 9.55
C ASN A 91 11.94 9.57 10.25
N GLU A 92 12.79 8.61 9.86
CA GLU A 92 14.16 8.51 10.37
C GLU A 92 15.01 9.73 9.98
N ALA A 93 14.89 10.21 8.74
CA ALA A 93 15.56 11.44 8.31
C ALA A 93 15.16 12.65 9.18
N ALA A 94 13.87 12.80 9.49
CA ALA A 94 13.36 13.87 10.35
C ALA A 94 13.87 13.73 11.80
N LEU A 95 13.88 12.53 12.37
CA LEU A 95 14.42 12.28 13.71
C LEU A 95 15.92 12.59 13.78
N LEU A 96 16.68 12.24 12.75
CA LEU A 96 18.10 12.55 12.64
C LEU A 96 18.36 14.06 12.51
N ALA A 97 17.52 14.78 11.76
CA ALA A 97 17.60 16.24 11.66
C ALA A 97 17.33 16.92 13.00
N ALA A 98 16.24 16.54 13.68
CA ALA A 98 15.87 17.07 14.98
C ALA A 98 16.97 16.82 16.04
N ARG A 99 17.58 15.62 16.05
CA ARG A 99 18.72 15.30 16.93
C ARG A 99 19.94 16.19 16.69
N LYS A 100 20.12 16.68 15.46
CA LYS A 100 21.19 17.62 15.08
C LYS A 100 20.80 19.09 15.32
N GLY A 101 19.60 19.36 15.84
CA GLY A 101 19.09 20.72 16.04
C GLY A 101 18.76 21.45 14.75
N LYS A 102 18.42 20.71 13.69
CA LYS A 102 17.98 21.23 12.39
C LYS A 102 16.47 21.07 12.21
#